data_AF-A0A095CD11-F1
#
_entry.id   AF-A0A095CD11-F1
#
_cell.length_a   1.000
_cell.length_b   1.000
_cell.length_c   1.000
_cell.angle_alpha   90.00
_cell.angle_beta   90.00
_cell.angle_gamma   90.00
#
_symmetry.space_group_name_H-M   'P 1'
#
loop_
_entity.id
_entity.type
_entity.pdbx_description
1 polymer ?
#
loop_
_entity_poly.entity_id
_entity_poly.type
_entity_poly.pdbx_seq_one_letter_code
_entity_poly.pdbx_strand_id
1 'polypeptide(L)'
;MFTRASDELHFNASSNQKSEESISKVNSSESDTTLKRRSTYSVDERALCLARFQRHLTDYLFTSGQPLSALKFAQEKAELGDLCMMEVFDEAVSIEKALLDGDTGPAFSWLQEANFKLKKNDSYYEFDLRVFEFYLLVKQGKRIEAIQHARKYMNSVKQADDYRATKLGQAMILLAMRTPEELQNKADQNKLTEEWIVKRTHEVLMEFYAYNINTPFQLAVNAGITAIKTHYCYNPNTQHRDCAVCHPLINMLAVNLPFARHDHSILTCYKTGLPMNDENPPMSLPNGYVYSQKGIAELTRPDGTITCPRSGKTFEASEVQRVYIV
;
A
#
# COMPACT_ATOMS: atom_id res chain seq x y z
N MET A 1 30.00 16.82 -27.16
CA MET A 1 31.09 17.82 -27.20
C MET A 1 30.44 19.18 -27.33
N PHE A 2 30.16 19.86 -26.22
CA PHE A 2 30.09 21.32 -26.08
C PHE A 2 30.12 21.62 -24.58
N THR A 3 30.84 22.70 -24.27
CA THR A 3 31.63 22.91 -23.06
C THR A 3 30.97 23.86 -22.07
N ARG A 4 31.24 23.58 -20.78
CA ARG A 4 31.25 24.42 -19.57
C ARG A 4 31.12 25.94 -19.75
N ALA A 5 30.28 26.54 -18.91
CA ALA A 5 30.60 27.75 -18.17
C ALA A 5 30.45 27.43 -16.67
N SER A 6 31.47 27.77 -15.89
CA SER A 6 31.59 27.53 -14.45
C SER A 6 31.34 28.86 -13.74
N ASP A 7 30.40 28.91 -12.79
CA ASP A 7 30.33 29.99 -11.81
C ASP A 7 30.63 29.42 -10.42
N GLU A 8 31.75 29.88 -9.86
CA GLU A 8 32.21 29.60 -8.50
C GLU A 8 31.40 30.44 -7.51
N LEU A 9 30.68 29.79 -6.60
CA LEU A 9 30.12 30.43 -5.40
C LEU A 9 31.02 30.14 -4.21
N HIS A 10 31.78 31.16 -3.81
CA HIS A 10 32.51 31.20 -2.54
C HIS A 10 31.52 31.17 -1.35
N PHE A 11 31.57 30.11 -0.55
CA PHE A 11 30.90 30.06 0.76
C PHE A 11 31.81 30.67 1.83
N ASN A 12 31.40 31.82 2.38
CA ASN A 12 32.05 32.47 3.51
C ASN A 12 31.54 31.85 4.83
N ALA A 13 32.42 31.14 5.54
CA ALA A 13 32.15 30.52 6.83
C ALA A 13 32.33 31.56 7.96
N SER A 14 31.32 32.39 8.24
CA SER A 14 31.41 33.37 9.35
C SER A 14 30.06 33.83 9.94
N SER A 15 28.99 33.02 9.88
CA SER A 15 27.67 33.44 10.38
C SER A 15 26.91 32.46 11.29
N ASN A 16 27.52 31.33 11.68
CA ASN A 16 26.84 30.28 12.46
C ASN A 16 27.12 30.27 13.98
N GLN A 17 27.59 31.37 14.58
CA GLN A 17 27.89 31.42 16.03
C GLN A 17 26.96 32.31 16.86
N LYS A 18 25.84 32.79 16.32
CA LYS A 18 24.87 33.63 17.07
C LYS A 18 23.45 33.07 17.22
N SER A 19 23.21 31.83 16.79
CA SER A 19 21.90 31.18 16.88
C SER A 19 21.77 30.11 17.98
N GLU A 20 22.86 29.74 18.65
CA GLU A 20 22.85 28.68 19.69
C GLU A 20 22.72 29.21 21.15
N GLU A 21 22.91 30.51 21.40
CA GLU A 21 22.77 31.08 22.76
C GLU A 21 21.34 31.52 23.13
N SER A 22 20.39 31.47 22.20
CA SER A 22 19.01 31.94 22.43
C SER A 22 18.02 30.83 22.81
N ILE A 23 18.45 29.56 22.81
CA ILE A 23 17.57 28.39 23.06
C ILE A 23 17.71 27.85 24.49
N SER A 24 18.70 28.32 25.27
CA SER A 24 19.01 27.82 26.62
C SER A 24 18.44 28.65 27.78
N LYS A 25 17.54 29.62 27.55
CA LYS A 25 17.04 30.55 28.60
C LYS A 25 15.52 30.59 28.83
N VAL A 26 14.75 29.56 28.48
CA VAL A 26 13.29 29.53 28.76
C VAL A 26 12.86 28.47 29.78
N ASN A 27 13.75 27.56 30.21
CA ASN A 27 13.44 26.60 31.27
C ASN A 27 13.83 27.13 32.66
N SER A 28 13.12 28.14 33.16
CA SER A 28 13.06 28.43 34.60
C SER A 28 11.87 29.33 34.95
N SER A 29 10.68 28.74 35.10
CA SER A 29 9.65 29.26 36.00
C SER A 29 8.67 28.15 36.35
N GLU A 30 8.78 27.66 37.58
CA GLU A 30 7.73 26.90 38.25
C GLU A 30 6.46 27.75 38.29
N SER A 31 5.38 27.26 37.71
CA SER A 31 4.03 27.73 38.03
C SER A 31 3.13 26.52 38.23
N ASP A 32 2.88 26.30 39.52
CA ASP A 32 1.97 25.35 40.11
C ASP A 32 0.56 25.60 39.58
N THR A 33 0.17 24.88 38.53
CA THR A 33 -1.21 24.81 38.05
C THR A 33 -1.60 23.35 37.98
N THR A 34 -2.28 22.91 39.04
CA THR A 34 -2.94 21.63 39.16
C THR A 34 -4.01 21.49 38.08
N LEU A 35 -3.60 21.05 36.88
CA LEU A 35 -4.51 20.49 35.90
C LEU A 35 -5.08 19.19 36.49
N LYS A 36 -6.27 19.30 37.09
CA LYS A 36 -7.08 18.16 37.50
C LYS A 36 -7.15 17.17 36.34
N ARG A 37 -6.48 16.02 36.54
CA ARG A 37 -6.44 14.88 35.64
C ARG A 37 -7.88 14.57 35.20
N ARG A 38 -8.19 14.89 33.96
CA ARG A 38 -9.49 14.61 33.34
C ARG A 38 -9.70 13.09 33.41
N SER A 39 -10.81 12.70 34.03
CA SER A 39 -11.36 11.35 34.20
C SER A 39 -10.68 10.26 33.36
N THR A 40 -10.00 9.33 34.05
CA THR A 40 -9.39 8.12 33.50
C THR A 40 -10.47 7.16 32.98
N TYR A 41 -10.89 7.33 31.73
CA TYR A 41 -11.22 6.15 30.93
C TYR A 41 -9.88 5.55 30.53
N SER A 42 -9.54 4.36 31.02
CA SER A 42 -8.45 3.58 30.42
C SER A 42 -8.95 3.13 29.06
N VAL A 43 -8.84 4.02 28.06
CA VAL A 43 -9.05 3.64 26.66
C VAL A 43 -8.10 2.48 26.40
N ASP A 44 -8.64 1.32 26.03
CA ASP A 44 -7.82 0.20 25.60
C ASP A 44 -7.12 0.62 24.31
N GLU A 45 -5.89 1.09 24.46
CA GLU A 45 -5.06 1.62 23.37
C GLU A 45 -4.82 0.55 22.30
N ARG A 46 -4.82 -0.73 22.67
CA ARG A 46 -4.72 -1.84 21.71
C ARG A 46 -5.98 -1.98 20.89
N ALA A 47 -7.15 -1.95 21.53
CA ALA A 47 -8.43 -1.99 20.83
C ALA A 47 -8.58 -0.81 19.86
N LEU A 48 -8.17 0.40 20.29
CA LEU A 48 -8.19 1.59 19.43
C LEU A 48 -7.25 1.45 18.22
N CYS A 49 -6.02 0.98 18.44
CA CYS A 49 -5.06 0.75 17.36
C CYS A 49 -5.56 -0.31 16.37
N LEU A 50 -6.18 -1.39 16.88
CA LEU A 50 -6.74 -2.45 16.05
C LEU A 50 -7.91 -1.94 15.20
N ALA A 51 -8.87 -1.21 15.79
CA ALA A 51 -10.00 -0.64 15.07
C ALA A 51 -9.53 0.34 13.98
N ARG A 52 -8.52 1.17 14.27
CA ARG A 52 -7.92 2.08 13.29
C ARG A 52 -7.27 1.32 12.13
N PHE A 53 -6.48 0.28 12.44
CA PHE A 53 -5.86 -0.58 11.43
C PHE A 53 -6.92 -1.22 10.54
N GLN A 54 -7.95 -1.80 11.15
CA GLN A 54 -9.04 -2.46 10.43
C GLN A 54 -9.76 -1.48 9.52
N ARG A 55 -10.15 -0.29 10.00
CA ARG A 55 -10.76 0.76 9.17
C ARG A 55 -9.91 1.10 7.95
N HIS A 56 -8.61 1.34 8.16
CA HIS A 56 -7.68 1.65 7.08
C HIS A 56 -7.53 0.50 6.09
N LEU A 57 -7.51 -0.75 6.57
CA LEU A 57 -7.49 -1.92 5.73
C LEU A 57 -8.78 -2.03 4.90
N THR A 58 -9.95 -1.79 5.49
CA THR A 58 -11.23 -1.77 4.78
C THR A 58 -11.23 -0.75 3.64
N ASP A 59 -10.83 0.48 3.92
CA ASP A 59 -10.74 1.54 2.91
C ASP A 59 -9.76 1.14 1.80
N TYR A 60 -8.61 0.54 2.17
CA TYR A 60 -7.64 0.06 1.20
C TYR A 60 -8.21 -1.03 0.28
N LEU A 61 -8.90 -2.02 0.84
CA LEU A 61 -9.59 -3.06 0.08
C LEU A 61 -10.55 -2.43 -0.94
N PHE A 62 -11.36 -1.46 -0.52
CA PHE A 62 -12.24 -0.74 -1.43
C PHE A 62 -11.42 -0.08 -2.56
N THR A 63 -10.47 0.80 -2.23
CA THR A 63 -9.66 1.52 -3.25
C THR A 63 -8.84 0.63 -4.18
N SER A 64 -8.60 -0.63 -3.80
CA SER A 64 -7.91 -1.63 -4.62
C SER A 64 -8.82 -2.32 -5.65
N GLY A 65 -10.07 -1.89 -5.79
CA GLY A 65 -11.06 -2.53 -6.66
C GLY A 65 -11.66 -3.80 -6.04
N GLN A 66 -11.76 -3.89 -4.71
CA GLN A 66 -12.30 -5.05 -4.00
C GLN A 66 -13.44 -4.64 -3.04
N PRO A 67 -14.54 -4.05 -3.54
CA PRO A 67 -15.60 -3.52 -2.68
C PRO A 67 -16.33 -4.61 -1.90
N LEU A 68 -16.48 -5.83 -2.46
CA LEU A 68 -17.10 -6.95 -1.77
C LEU A 68 -16.29 -7.39 -0.55
N SER A 69 -14.97 -7.43 -0.68
CA SER A 69 -14.06 -7.77 0.42
C SER A 69 -14.09 -6.70 1.51
N ALA A 70 -14.10 -5.42 1.11
CA ALA A 70 -14.25 -4.30 2.04
C ALA A 70 -15.58 -4.38 2.81
N LEU A 71 -16.70 -4.59 2.11
CA LEU A 71 -18.04 -4.67 2.70
C LEU A 71 -18.14 -5.83 3.71
N LYS A 72 -17.72 -7.04 3.31
CA LYS A 72 -17.74 -8.21 4.20
C LYS A 72 -16.88 -8.00 5.44
N PHE A 73 -15.67 -7.45 5.26
CA PHE A 73 -14.77 -7.18 6.37
C PHE A 73 -15.33 -6.12 7.34
N ALA A 74 -16.02 -5.10 6.83
CA ALA A 74 -16.71 -4.11 7.64
C ALA A 74 -17.89 -4.71 8.42
N GLN A 75 -18.70 -5.57 7.78
CA GLN A 75 -19.86 -6.21 8.40
C GLN A 75 -19.49 -7.20 9.52
N GLU A 76 -18.34 -7.87 9.40
CA GLU A 76 -17.86 -8.81 10.43
C GLU A 76 -17.41 -8.13 11.73
N LYS A 77 -17.18 -6.80 11.71
CA LYS A 77 -16.64 -6.04 12.83
C LYS A 77 -17.64 -4.96 13.23
N ALA A 78 -18.31 -5.14 14.37
CA ALA A 78 -19.32 -4.21 14.85
C ALA A 78 -18.77 -2.78 15.02
N GLU A 79 -17.50 -2.66 15.43
CA GLU A 79 -16.79 -1.39 15.59
C GLU A 79 -16.56 -0.63 14.27
N LEU A 80 -16.60 -1.29 13.11
CA LEU A 80 -16.35 -0.66 11.82
C LEU A 80 -17.60 -0.07 11.18
N GLY A 81 -18.79 -0.43 11.67
CA GLY A 81 -20.05 -0.02 11.06
C GLY A 81 -20.15 1.50 10.89
N ASP A 82 -19.85 2.25 11.94
CA ASP A 82 -19.90 3.72 11.92
C ASP A 82 -18.59 4.37 11.44
N LEU A 83 -17.53 3.57 11.25
CA LEU A 83 -16.19 4.08 10.89
C LEU A 83 -15.90 4.01 9.39
N CYS A 84 -16.66 3.20 8.65
CA CYS A 84 -16.51 2.97 7.22
C CYS A 84 -17.75 3.44 6.46
N MET A 85 -17.57 3.88 5.22
CA MET A 85 -18.68 4.25 4.33
C MET A 85 -19.32 3.00 3.71
N MET A 86 -19.93 2.14 4.53
CA MET A 86 -20.45 0.84 4.07
C MET A 86 -21.51 0.97 2.97
N GLU A 87 -22.32 2.03 3.00
CA GLU A 87 -23.31 2.32 1.96
C GLU A 87 -22.66 2.48 0.57
N VAL A 88 -21.48 3.12 0.51
CA VAL A 88 -20.71 3.27 -0.74
C VAL A 88 -20.18 1.92 -1.21
N PHE A 89 -19.74 1.06 -0.29
CA PHE A 89 -19.25 -0.28 -0.64
C PHE A 89 -20.39 -1.16 -1.17
N ASP A 90 -21.56 -1.10 -0.54
CA ASP A 90 -22.74 -1.85 -0.97
C ASP A 90 -23.23 -1.39 -2.36
N GLU A 91 -23.31 -0.07 -2.57
CA GLU A 91 -23.63 0.53 -3.87
C GLU A 91 -22.64 0.06 -4.96
N ALA A 92 -21.33 0.11 -4.67
CA ALA A 92 -20.31 -0.37 -5.60
C ALA A 92 -20.48 -1.87 -5.92
N VAL A 93 -20.67 -2.71 -4.91
CA VAL A 93 -20.89 -4.16 -5.10
C VAL A 93 -22.11 -4.43 -5.98
N SER A 94 -23.21 -3.72 -5.72
CA SER A 94 -24.46 -3.87 -6.47
C SER A 94 -24.28 -3.51 -7.94
N ILE A 95 -23.66 -2.35 -8.22
CA ILE A 95 -23.43 -1.88 -9.58
C ILE A 95 -22.42 -2.78 -10.31
N GLU A 96 -21.29 -3.12 -9.68
CA GLU A 96 -20.25 -3.94 -10.30
C GLU A 96 -20.78 -5.33 -10.66
N LYS A 97 -21.60 -5.95 -9.78
CA LYS A 97 -22.24 -7.23 -10.07
C LYS A 97 -23.20 -7.14 -11.25
N ALA A 98 -24.05 -6.11 -11.28
CA ALA A 98 -24.99 -5.91 -12.38
C ALA A 98 -24.26 -5.75 -13.72
N LEU A 99 -23.16 -5.00 -13.75
CA LEU A 99 -22.35 -4.81 -14.96
C LEU A 99 -21.69 -6.11 -15.44
N LEU A 100 -21.21 -6.97 -14.52
CA LEU A 100 -20.71 -8.31 -14.88
C LEU A 100 -21.79 -9.19 -15.50
N ASP A 101 -23.04 -9.04 -15.05
CA ASP A 101 -24.21 -9.74 -15.60
C ASP A 101 -24.74 -9.08 -16.90
N GLY A 102 -24.13 -7.96 -17.32
CA GLY A 102 -24.53 -7.20 -18.52
C GLY A 102 -25.71 -6.25 -18.32
N ASP A 103 -26.13 -6.00 -17.08
CA ASP A 103 -27.15 -5.01 -16.73
C ASP A 103 -26.52 -3.65 -16.42
N THR A 104 -26.79 -2.66 -17.28
CA THR A 104 -26.32 -1.28 -17.12
C THR A 104 -27.27 -0.40 -16.30
N GLY A 105 -28.45 -0.90 -15.95
CA GLY A 105 -29.50 -0.16 -15.27
C GLY A 105 -29.03 0.51 -13.97
N PRO A 106 -28.46 -0.25 -13.00
CA PRO A 106 -27.99 0.31 -11.74
C PRO A 106 -26.94 1.41 -11.91
N ALA A 107 -26.02 1.25 -12.87
CA ALA A 107 -24.99 2.25 -13.17
C ALA A 107 -25.60 3.56 -13.71
N PHE A 108 -26.61 3.47 -14.59
CA PHE A 108 -27.31 4.65 -15.09
C PHE A 108 -28.17 5.33 -14.02
N SER A 109 -28.85 4.57 -13.16
CA SER A 109 -29.60 5.12 -12.03
C SER A 109 -28.68 5.91 -11.10
N TRP A 110 -27.54 5.31 -10.74
CA TRP A 110 -26.51 5.99 -9.96
C TRP A 110 -26.03 7.28 -10.63
N LEU A 111 -25.72 7.21 -11.93
CA LEU A 111 -25.24 8.38 -12.68
C LEU A 111 -26.27 9.52 -12.71
N GLN A 112 -27.57 9.22 -12.80
CA GLN A 112 -28.63 10.24 -12.74
C GLN A 112 -28.66 10.94 -11.39
N GLU A 113 -28.58 10.18 -10.30
CA GLU A 113 -28.54 10.73 -8.94
C GLU A 113 -27.27 11.55 -8.69
N ALA A 114 -26.11 11.06 -9.15
CA ALA A 114 -24.83 11.74 -9.06
C ALA A 114 -24.83 13.08 -9.83
N ASN A 115 -25.34 13.09 -11.06
CA ASN A 115 -25.44 14.29 -11.89
C ASN A 115 -26.39 15.33 -11.28
N PHE A 116 -27.50 14.89 -10.68
CA PHE A 116 -28.43 15.77 -9.99
C PHE A 116 -27.75 16.49 -8.82
N LYS A 117 -26.91 15.77 -8.05
CA LYS A 117 -26.17 16.32 -6.90
C LYS A 117 -25.05 17.28 -7.32
N LEU A 118 -24.36 17.03 -8.43
CA LEU A 118 -23.16 17.77 -8.84
C LEU A 118 -23.37 18.89 -9.87
N LYS A 119 -24.58 19.07 -10.43
CA LYS A 119 -24.99 20.18 -11.33
C LYS A 119 -24.12 20.46 -12.59
N LYS A 120 -23.13 19.63 -12.90
CA LYS A 120 -22.49 19.47 -14.21
C LYS A 120 -21.31 18.51 -14.00
N ASN A 121 -21.46 17.28 -14.46
CA ASN A 121 -20.31 16.47 -14.80
C ASN A 121 -20.51 16.01 -16.24
N ASP A 122 -19.71 16.55 -17.16
CA ASP A 122 -19.54 15.98 -18.49
C ASP A 122 -18.65 14.74 -18.34
N SER A 123 -19.11 13.77 -17.53
CA SER A 123 -18.33 12.58 -17.24
C SER A 123 -18.30 11.73 -18.50
N TYR A 124 -17.10 11.33 -18.90
CA TYR A 124 -16.93 10.30 -19.92
C TYR A 124 -17.60 8.98 -19.53
N TYR A 125 -18.03 8.82 -18.28
CA TYR A 125 -18.65 7.60 -17.77
C TYR A 125 -19.99 7.26 -18.44
N GLU A 126 -20.86 8.24 -18.71
CA GLU A 126 -22.08 7.96 -19.49
C GLU A 126 -21.72 7.37 -20.86
N PHE A 127 -20.73 7.97 -21.52
CA PHE A 127 -20.24 7.51 -22.81
C PHE A 127 -19.62 6.10 -22.70
N ASP A 128 -18.84 5.82 -21.66
CA ASP A 128 -18.26 4.50 -21.40
C ASP A 128 -19.35 3.42 -21.23
N LEU A 129 -20.42 3.72 -20.48
CA LEU A 129 -21.57 2.82 -20.35
C LEU A 129 -22.27 2.57 -21.71
N ARG A 130 -22.40 3.61 -22.54
CA ARG A 130 -22.97 3.47 -23.89
C ARG A 130 -22.09 2.61 -24.80
N VAL A 131 -20.76 2.73 -24.70
CA VAL A 131 -19.82 1.86 -25.40
C VAL A 131 -19.96 0.41 -24.92
N PHE A 132 -20.17 0.19 -23.62
CA PHE A 132 -20.41 -1.14 -23.09
C PHE A 132 -21.74 -1.75 -23.55
N GLU A 133 -22.84 -0.99 -23.57
CA GLU A 133 -24.11 -1.44 -24.17
C GLU A 133 -23.95 -1.84 -25.65
N PHE A 134 -23.16 -1.07 -26.41
CA PHE A 134 -22.81 -1.42 -27.77
C PHE A 134 -22.08 -2.77 -27.83
N TYR A 135 -21.06 -2.98 -26.99
CA TYR A 135 -20.35 -4.26 -26.90
C TYR A 135 -21.31 -5.43 -26.62
N LEU A 136 -22.24 -5.26 -25.67
CA LEU A 136 -23.25 -6.27 -25.34
C LEU A 136 -24.14 -6.61 -26.54
N LEU A 137 -24.58 -5.61 -27.30
CA LEU A 137 -25.38 -5.83 -28.52
C LEU A 137 -24.60 -6.60 -29.58
N VAL A 138 -23.32 -6.27 -29.79
CA VAL A 138 -22.46 -7.01 -30.74
C VAL A 138 -22.23 -8.44 -30.25
N LYS A 139 -22.00 -8.64 -28.95
CA LYS A 139 -21.84 -9.97 -28.31
C LYS A 139 -23.08 -10.85 -28.50
N GLN A 140 -24.27 -10.26 -28.48
CA GLN A 140 -25.54 -10.95 -28.76
C GLN A 140 -25.81 -11.16 -30.27
N GLY A 141 -24.93 -10.72 -31.16
CA GLY A 141 -25.10 -10.81 -32.61
C GLY A 141 -26.04 -9.75 -33.21
N LYS A 142 -26.56 -8.82 -32.39
CA LYS A 142 -27.51 -7.76 -32.79
C LYS A 142 -26.78 -6.55 -33.41
N ARG A 143 -26.05 -6.79 -34.49
CA ARG A 143 -25.15 -5.78 -35.11
C ARG A 143 -25.89 -4.52 -35.60
N ILE A 144 -27.09 -4.66 -36.15
CA ILE A 144 -27.87 -3.50 -36.65
C ILE A 144 -28.33 -2.62 -35.48
N GLU A 145 -28.79 -3.22 -34.39
CA GLU A 145 -29.18 -2.51 -33.17
C GLU A 145 -27.97 -1.79 -32.56
N ALA A 146 -26.79 -2.43 -32.54
CA ALA A 146 -25.55 -1.80 -32.08
C ALA A 146 -25.22 -0.52 -32.89
N ILE A 147 -25.35 -0.57 -34.22
CA ILE A 147 -25.13 0.61 -35.08
C ILE A 147 -26.15 1.71 -34.80
N GLN A 148 -27.43 1.35 -34.60
CA GLN A 148 -28.47 2.32 -34.26
C GLN A 148 -28.22 2.97 -32.90
N HIS A 149 -27.80 2.17 -31.91
CA HIS A 149 -27.41 2.63 -30.59
C HIS A 149 -26.25 3.62 -30.65
N ALA A 150 -25.18 3.27 -31.38
CA ALA A 150 -24.05 4.16 -31.60
C ALA A 150 -24.45 5.50 -32.20
N ARG A 151 -25.31 5.47 -33.24
CA ARG A 151 -25.84 6.67 -33.88
C ARG A 151 -26.77 7.49 -32.98
N LYS A 152 -27.29 6.93 -31.90
CA LYS A 152 -28.17 7.65 -30.98
C LYS A 152 -27.38 8.32 -29.86
N TYR A 153 -26.43 7.60 -29.29
CA TYR A 153 -25.78 7.99 -28.04
C TYR A 153 -24.29 8.37 -28.18
N MET A 154 -23.64 8.02 -29.29
CA MET A 154 -22.18 8.20 -29.46
C MET A 154 -21.80 9.26 -30.52
N ASN A 155 -22.74 10.12 -30.93
CA ASN A 155 -22.52 11.13 -31.98
C ASN A 155 -21.67 12.35 -31.55
N SER A 156 -21.36 12.48 -30.26
CA SER A 156 -20.75 13.68 -29.68
C SER A 156 -19.23 13.82 -29.91
N VAL A 157 -18.65 13.10 -30.86
CA VAL A 157 -17.20 13.13 -31.13
C VAL A 157 -16.85 14.44 -31.84
N LYS A 158 -16.14 15.34 -31.13
CA LYS A 158 -15.80 16.68 -31.64
C LYS A 158 -14.44 16.74 -32.34
N GLN A 159 -13.50 15.86 -31.99
CA GLN A 159 -12.12 15.84 -32.50
C GLN A 159 -11.62 14.40 -32.68
N ALA A 160 -10.74 14.18 -33.65
CA ALA A 160 -10.25 12.84 -34.01
C ALA A 160 -9.37 12.19 -32.92
N ASP A 161 -8.63 12.99 -32.14
CA ASP A 161 -7.74 12.52 -31.07
C ASP A 161 -8.42 12.50 -29.68
N ASP A 162 -9.74 12.72 -29.61
CA ASP A 162 -10.48 12.66 -28.35
C ASP A 162 -10.63 11.22 -27.84
N TYR A 163 -10.70 11.06 -26.52
CA TYR A 163 -10.97 9.79 -25.85
C TYR A 163 -12.22 9.10 -26.42
N ARG A 164 -13.29 9.88 -26.65
CA ARG A 164 -14.54 9.38 -27.24
C ARG A 164 -14.34 8.83 -28.65
N ALA A 165 -13.52 9.50 -29.47
CA ALA A 165 -13.19 9.04 -30.82
C ALA A 165 -12.44 7.70 -30.79
N THR A 166 -11.44 7.60 -29.93
CA THR A 166 -10.63 6.38 -29.75
C THR A 166 -11.50 5.21 -29.32
N LYS A 167 -12.33 5.40 -28.28
CA LYS A 167 -13.21 4.36 -27.75
C LYS A 167 -14.31 3.96 -28.73
N LEU A 168 -14.88 4.92 -29.45
CA LEU A 168 -15.82 4.63 -30.52
C LEU A 168 -15.17 3.80 -31.63
N GLY A 169 -13.96 4.13 -32.06
CA GLY A 169 -13.21 3.35 -33.05
C GLY A 169 -12.92 1.92 -32.58
N GLN A 170 -12.50 1.76 -31.32
CA GLN A 170 -12.31 0.46 -30.66
C GLN A 170 -13.59 -0.36 -30.57
N ALA A 171 -14.76 0.28 -30.40
CA ALA A 171 -16.04 -0.41 -30.41
C ALA A 171 -16.45 -0.79 -31.84
N MET A 172 -16.31 0.12 -32.80
CA MET A 172 -16.72 -0.09 -34.19
C MET A 172 -15.97 -1.25 -34.86
N ILE A 173 -14.68 -1.45 -34.55
CA ILE A 173 -13.92 -2.58 -35.10
C ILE A 173 -14.50 -3.94 -34.69
N LEU A 174 -15.24 -4.01 -33.57
CA LEU A 174 -15.89 -5.25 -33.13
C LEU A 174 -16.96 -5.74 -34.12
N LEU A 175 -17.58 -4.85 -34.89
CA LEU A 175 -18.56 -5.22 -35.93
C LEU A 175 -17.95 -6.05 -37.05
N ALA A 176 -16.63 -5.92 -37.29
CA ALA A 176 -15.91 -6.66 -38.31
C ALA A 176 -15.57 -8.10 -37.88
N MET A 177 -15.68 -8.42 -36.58
CA MET A 177 -15.36 -9.74 -36.04
C MET A 177 -16.46 -10.73 -36.41
N ARG A 178 -16.09 -11.91 -36.91
CA ARG A 178 -17.03 -12.87 -37.51
C ARG A 178 -17.46 -13.94 -36.52
N THR A 179 -16.54 -14.37 -35.67
CA THR A 179 -16.79 -15.42 -34.66
C THR A 179 -16.86 -14.81 -33.25
N PRO A 180 -17.52 -15.49 -32.29
CA PRO A 180 -17.51 -15.08 -30.88
C PRO A 180 -16.10 -15.01 -30.28
N GLU A 181 -15.20 -15.91 -30.69
CA GLU A 181 -13.81 -15.95 -30.21
C GLU A 181 -13.00 -14.76 -30.72
N GLU A 182 -13.11 -14.42 -32.01
CA GLU A 182 -12.48 -13.21 -32.58
C GLU A 182 -12.99 -11.95 -31.89
N LEU A 183 -14.30 -11.89 -31.64
CA LEU A 183 -14.94 -10.78 -30.95
C LEU A 183 -14.38 -10.61 -29.54
N GLN A 184 -14.34 -11.69 -28.75
CA GLN A 184 -13.86 -11.66 -27.37
C GLN A 184 -12.39 -11.24 -27.33
N ASN A 185 -11.53 -11.88 -28.12
CA ASN A 185 -10.10 -11.54 -28.20
C ASN A 185 -9.89 -10.06 -28.57
N LYS A 186 -10.71 -9.54 -29.50
CA LYS A 186 -10.61 -8.12 -29.88
C LYS A 186 -11.13 -7.18 -28.80
N ALA A 187 -12.19 -7.55 -28.10
CA ALA A 187 -12.73 -6.78 -26.98
C ALA A 187 -11.75 -6.73 -25.80
N ASP A 188 -11.07 -7.84 -25.50
CA ASP A 188 -10.02 -7.92 -24.47
C ASP A 188 -8.85 -6.99 -24.81
N GLN A 189 -8.34 -7.06 -26.05
CA GLN A 189 -7.28 -6.17 -26.53
C GLN A 189 -7.67 -4.69 -26.45
N ASN A 190 -8.93 -4.37 -26.77
CA ASN A 190 -9.44 -3.01 -26.77
C ASN A 190 -9.88 -2.52 -25.38
N LYS A 191 -9.86 -3.39 -24.35
CA LYS A 191 -10.43 -3.14 -23.02
C LYS A 191 -11.86 -2.62 -23.14
N LEU A 192 -12.76 -3.45 -23.64
CA LEU A 192 -14.18 -3.16 -23.84
C LEU A 192 -15.11 -4.24 -23.24
N THR A 193 -14.57 -5.03 -22.31
CA THR A 193 -15.29 -6.12 -21.64
C THR A 193 -16.01 -5.66 -20.38
N GLU A 194 -16.74 -6.60 -19.77
CA GLU A 194 -17.34 -6.46 -18.44
C GLU A 194 -16.30 -6.01 -17.40
N GLU A 195 -15.10 -6.62 -17.40
CA GLU A 195 -14.02 -6.25 -16.48
C GLU A 195 -13.58 -4.79 -16.65
N TRP A 196 -13.56 -4.30 -17.89
CA TRP A 196 -13.19 -2.91 -18.16
C TRP A 196 -14.23 -1.93 -17.61
N ILE A 197 -15.52 -2.16 -17.86
CA ILE A 197 -16.56 -1.24 -17.41
C ILE A 197 -16.73 -1.28 -15.89
N VAL A 198 -16.56 -2.44 -15.26
CA VAL A 198 -16.51 -2.60 -13.79
C VAL A 198 -15.37 -1.76 -13.21
N LYS A 199 -14.16 -1.92 -13.75
CA LYS A 199 -13.02 -1.11 -13.32
C LYS A 199 -13.27 0.39 -13.52
N ARG A 200 -13.83 0.78 -14.67
CA ARG A 200 -14.13 2.18 -14.98
C ARG A 200 -15.16 2.76 -14.01
N THR A 201 -16.17 1.98 -13.68
CA THR A 201 -17.20 2.33 -12.68
C THR A 201 -16.58 2.54 -11.32
N HIS A 202 -15.69 1.63 -10.90
CA HIS A 202 -14.97 1.74 -9.64
C HIS A 202 -14.14 3.03 -9.55
N GLU A 203 -13.39 3.36 -10.60
CA GLU A 203 -12.61 4.62 -10.69
C GLU A 203 -13.51 5.86 -10.54
N VAL A 204 -14.68 5.86 -11.20
CA VAL A 204 -15.64 6.97 -11.14
C VAL A 204 -16.27 7.10 -9.76
N LEU A 205 -16.58 5.98 -9.09
CA LEU A 205 -17.06 5.98 -7.71
C LEU A 205 -15.99 6.53 -6.75
N MET A 206 -14.74 6.10 -6.90
CA MET A 206 -13.63 6.63 -6.10
C MET A 206 -13.47 8.14 -6.28
N GLU A 207 -13.56 8.63 -7.52
CA GLU A 207 -13.49 10.07 -7.82
C GLU A 207 -14.68 10.83 -7.22
N PHE A 208 -15.91 10.32 -7.40
CA PHE A 208 -17.13 10.94 -6.90
C PHE A 208 -17.15 11.06 -5.37
N TYR A 209 -16.73 10.01 -4.67
CA TYR A 209 -16.67 9.97 -3.21
C TYR A 209 -15.34 10.49 -2.63
N ALA A 210 -14.46 11.07 -3.47
CA ALA A 210 -13.18 11.67 -3.08
C ALA A 210 -12.24 10.72 -2.31
N TYR A 211 -12.21 9.44 -2.70
CA TYR A 211 -11.22 8.50 -2.20
C TYR A 211 -9.82 8.86 -2.74
N ASN A 212 -8.83 8.81 -1.84
CA ASN A 212 -7.44 9.04 -2.21
C ASN A 212 -6.82 7.78 -2.80
N ILE A 213 -6.04 7.94 -3.87
CA ILE A 213 -5.25 6.85 -4.48
C ILE A 213 -4.24 6.28 -3.46
N ASN A 214 -3.61 7.17 -2.68
CA ASN A 214 -2.71 6.77 -1.59
C ASN A 214 -3.49 6.69 -0.28
N THR A 215 -3.91 5.49 0.11
CA THR A 215 -4.66 5.30 1.35
C THR A 215 -3.76 5.45 2.58
N PRO A 216 -4.33 5.83 3.75
CA PRO A 216 -3.58 5.85 5.01
C PRO A 216 -2.95 4.50 5.35
N PHE A 217 -3.60 3.39 4.95
CA PHE A 217 -3.05 2.05 5.10
C PHE A 217 -1.71 1.90 4.34
N GLN A 218 -1.72 2.20 3.04
CA GLN A 218 -0.54 2.08 2.20
C GLN A 218 0.58 3.00 2.68
N LEU A 219 0.24 4.23 3.10
CA LEU A 219 1.21 5.17 3.64
C LEU A 219 1.85 4.65 4.94
N ALA A 220 1.05 4.13 5.87
CA ALA A 220 1.54 3.58 7.14
C ALA A 220 2.41 2.34 6.93
N VAL A 221 2.01 1.43 6.05
CA VAL A 221 2.79 0.22 5.70
C VAL A 221 4.11 0.62 5.04
N ASN A 222 4.09 1.53 4.06
CA ASN A 222 5.29 2.00 3.38
C ASN A 222 6.24 2.72 4.34
N ALA A 223 5.72 3.57 5.23
CA ALA A 223 6.52 4.25 6.24
C ALA A 223 7.15 3.25 7.23
N GLY A 224 6.38 2.25 7.67
CA GLY A 224 6.86 1.16 8.53
C GLY A 224 7.98 0.37 7.87
N ILE A 225 7.80 -0.08 6.62
CA ILE A 225 8.84 -0.80 5.86
C ILE A 225 10.07 0.09 5.69
N THR A 226 9.90 1.36 5.31
CA THR A 226 10.99 2.32 5.13
C THR A 226 11.82 2.46 6.41
N ALA A 227 11.19 2.47 7.59
CA ALA A 227 11.87 2.62 8.87
C ALA A 227 12.78 1.44 9.25
N ILE A 228 12.57 0.26 8.65
CA ILE A 228 13.35 -0.97 8.94
C ILE A 228 14.09 -1.53 7.72
N LYS A 229 13.91 -0.94 6.54
CA LYS A 229 14.57 -1.35 5.29
C LYS A 229 16.03 -0.92 5.31
N THR A 230 16.96 -1.87 5.21
CA THR A 230 18.40 -1.60 5.13
C THR A 230 19.02 -2.21 3.87
N HIS A 231 20.22 -1.76 3.49
CA HIS A 231 20.94 -2.33 2.35
C HIS A 231 21.21 -3.84 2.52
N TYR A 232 21.29 -4.33 3.76
CA TYR A 232 21.49 -5.74 4.08
C TYR A 232 20.32 -6.64 3.67
N CYS A 233 19.11 -6.08 3.50
CA CYS A 233 17.93 -6.85 3.10
C CYS A 233 18.02 -7.40 1.66
N TYR A 234 18.94 -6.88 0.83
CA TYR A 234 19.11 -7.25 -0.58
C TYR A 234 20.40 -8.04 -0.85
N ASN A 235 21.13 -8.42 0.19
CA ASN A 235 22.31 -9.28 0.07
C ASN A 235 21.99 -10.66 0.69
N PRO A 236 22.03 -11.76 -0.08
CA PRO A 236 21.71 -13.10 0.42
C PRO A 236 22.52 -13.53 1.64
N ASN A 237 23.74 -13.01 1.80
CA ASN A 237 24.62 -13.34 2.92
C ASN A 237 24.24 -12.63 4.23
N THR A 238 23.41 -11.58 4.15
CA THR A 238 23.04 -10.73 5.30
C THR A 238 21.55 -10.69 5.58
N GLN A 239 20.74 -11.39 4.78
CA GLN A 239 19.31 -11.55 5.04
C GLN A 239 19.08 -12.31 6.34
N HIS A 240 18.07 -11.86 7.11
CA HIS A 240 17.72 -12.45 8.39
C HIS A 240 16.28 -12.94 8.35
N ARG A 241 16.05 -14.19 8.80
CA ARG A 241 14.72 -14.81 8.79
C ARG A 241 13.68 -14.03 9.60
N ASP A 242 14.12 -13.36 10.65
CA ASP A 242 13.25 -12.58 11.55
C ASP A 242 13.12 -11.10 11.11
N CYS A 243 13.78 -10.71 10.01
CA CYS A 243 13.62 -9.37 9.44
C CYS A 243 12.38 -9.33 8.53
N ALA A 244 11.40 -8.51 8.88
CA ALA A 244 10.17 -8.36 8.10
C ALA A 244 10.43 -7.99 6.62
N VAL A 245 11.45 -7.15 6.33
CA VAL A 245 11.80 -6.74 4.96
C VAL A 245 12.51 -7.85 4.17
N CYS A 246 13.16 -8.81 4.85
CA CYS A 246 13.77 -9.96 4.18
C CYS A 246 12.72 -11.00 3.77
N HIS A 247 11.49 -10.93 4.29
CA HIS A 247 10.41 -11.80 3.85
C HIS A 247 10.08 -11.53 2.37
N PRO A 248 9.99 -12.55 1.48
CA PRO A 248 9.85 -12.35 0.04
C PRO A 248 8.70 -11.42 -0.37
N LEU A 249 7.53 -11.58 0.25
CA LEU A 249 6.36 -10.75 -0.05
C LEU A 249 6.55 -9.27 0.32
N ILE A 250 7.18 -9.00 1.47
CA ILE A 250 7.45 -7.63 1.92
C ILE A 250 8.61 -7.03 1.15
N ASN A 251 9.63 -7.84 0.81
CA ASN A 251 10.78 -7.40 0.04
C ASN A 251 10.35 -6.86 -1.33
N MET A 252 9.39 -7.52 -1.99
CA MET A 252 8.80 -7.05 -3.25
C MET A 252 8.13 -5.68 -3.09
N LEU A 253 7.39 -5.46 -2.01
CA LEU A 253 6.78 -4.14 -1.71
C LEU A 253 7.85 -3.09 -1.38
N ALA A 254 8.94 -3.52 -0.77
CA ALA A 254 10.00 -2.64 -0.29
C ALA A 254 10.90 -2.08 -1.39
N VAL A 255 10.96 -2.70 -2.58
CA VAL A 255 11.97 -2.38 -3.63
C VAL A 255 12.12 -0.88 -3.89
N ASN A 256 10.99 -0.18 -4.11
CA ASN A 256 10.99 1.25 -4.47
C ASN A 256 10.97 2.20 -3.27
N LEU A 257 11.01 1.68 -2.03
CA LEU A 257 11.04 2.50 -0.82
C LEU A 257 12.47 2.94 -0.48
N PRO A 258 12.66 4.09 0.18
CA PRO A 258 13.99 4.51 0.60
C PRO A 258 14.54 3.60 1.72
N PHE A 259 15.87 3.58 1.86
CA PHE A 259 16.53 2.88 2.95
C PHE A 259 16.50 3.72 4.24
N ALA A 260 16.30 3.07 5.37
CA ALA A 260 16.48 3.68 6.67
C ALA A 260 17.94 4.08 6.86
N ARG A 261 18.14 5.26 7.46
CA ARG A 261 19.43 5.67 7.99
C ARG A 261 19.46 5.31 9.47
N HIS A 262 20.33 4.37 9.83
CA HIS A 262 20.63 4.07 11.22
C HIS A 262 22.07 4.50 11.50
N ASP A 263 22.23 5.52 12.34
CA ASP A 263 23.56 6.00 12.74
C ASP A 263 24.22 5.08 13.79
N HIS A 264 23.41 4.23 14.45
CA HIS A 264 23.87 3.27 15.44
C HIS A 264 23.35 1.87 15.12
N SER A 265 24.23 0.87 15.20
CA SER A 265 23.87 -0.53 15.08
C SER A 265 23.54 -1.11 16.45
N ILE A 266 22.48 -1.92 16.53
CA ILE A 266 22.15 -2.70 17.73
C ILE A 266 22.47 -4.15 17.42
N LEU A 267 23.38 -4.73 18.20
CA LEU A 267 23.70 -6.15 18.09
C LEU A 267 22.64 -6.96 18.80
N THR A 268 22.16 -8.01 18.16
CA THR A 268 21.16 -8.92 18.73
C THR A 268 21.66 -10.35 18.67
N CYS A 269 21.33 -11.13 19.70
CA CYS A 269 21.78 -12.49 19.80
C CYS A 269 20.97 -13.44 18.94
N TYR A 270 21.63 -14.17 18.05
CA TYR A 270 21.00 -15.18 17.19
C TYR A 270 20.16 -16.22 17.95
N LYS A 271 20.61 -16.61 19.15
CA LYS A 271 19.92 -17.62 19.98
C LYS A 271 18.71 -17.06 20.74
N THR A 272 18.86 -15.89 21.39
CA THR A 272 17.87 -15.37 22.34
C THR A 272 17.03 -14.22 21.78
N GLY A 273 17.43 -13.62 20.65
CA GLY A 273 16.84 -12.40 20.10
C GLY A 273 17.13 -11.14 20.92
N LEU A 274 17.74 -11.25 22.11
CA LEU A 274 18.00 -10.12 23.00
C LEU A 274 19.19 -9.28 22.53
N PRO A 275 19.22 -7.97 22.83
CA PRO A 275 20.38 -7.12 22.56
C PRO A 275 21.67 -7.67 23.20
N MET A 276 22.78 -7.50 22.49
CA MET A 276 24.13 -7.68 23.03
C MET A 276 24.66 -6.31 23.45
N ASN A 277 24.87 -6.13 24.74
CA ASN A 277 25.26 -4.86 25.37
C ASN A 277 26.14 -5.14 26.60
N ASP A 278 26.40 -4.16 27.45
CA ASP A 278 27.28 -4.31 28.61
C ASP A 278 26.75 -5.35 29.62
N GLU A 279 25.43 -5.46 29.80
CA GLU A 279 24.82 -6.46 30.69
C GLU A 279 24.65 -7.85 30.04
N ASN A 280 24.73 -7.93 28.71
CA ASN A 280 24.61 -9.17 27.95
C ASN A 280 25.64 -9.22 26.82
N PRO A 281 26.94 -9.28 27.14
CA PRO A 281 28.01 -9.03 26.18
C PRO A 281 28.10 -10.08 25.07
N PRO A 282 28.64 -9.71 23.91
CA PRO A 282 28.95 -10.65 22.84
C PRO A 282 30.08 -11.61 23.25
N MET A 283 29.88 -12.89 22.99
CA MET A 283 30.77 -14.00 23.31
C MET A 283 31.04 -14.81 22.03
N SER A 284 32.30 -14.99 21.65
CA SER A 284 32.72 -15.74 20.46
C SER A 284 33.03 -17.19 20.80
N LEU A 285 32.50 -18.10 19.99
CA LEU A 285 32.97 -19.47 19.91
C LEU A 285 34.27 -19.56 19.08
N PRO A 286 35.05 -20.66 19.18
CA PRO A 286 36.29 -20.85 18.41
C PRO A 286 36.10 -20.86 16.89
N ASN A 287 34.90 -21.16 16.40
CA ASN A 287 34.56 -21.09 14.97
C ASN A 287 34.21 -19.68 14.48
N GLY A 288 34.33 -18.65 15.32
CA GLY A 288 34.06 -17.25 14.98
C GLY A 288 32.60 -16.83 15.03
N TYR A 289 31.67 -17.72 15.40
CA TYR A 289 30.28 -17.32 15.62
C TYR A 289 30.10 -16.68 17.00
N VAL A 290 29.39 -15.55 17.03
CA VAL A 290 29.15 -14.76 18.24
C VAL A 290 27.72 -14.95 18.74
N TYR A 291 27.58 -15.20 20.04
CA TYR A 291 26.31 -15.27 20.78
C TYR A 291 26.40 -14.38 22.01
N SER A 292 25.28 -13.95 22.58
CA SER A 292 25.32 -13.20 23.84
C SER A 292 25.67 -14.10 25.02
N GLN A 293 26.12 -13.54 26.14
CA GLN A 293 26.37 -14.30 27.37
C GLN A 293 25.15 -15.13 27.81
N LYS A 294 23.94 -14.57 27.76
CA LYS A 294 22.69 -15.32 28.02
C LYS A 294 22.47 -16.45 27.01
N GLY A 295 22.78 -16.19 25.73
CA GLY A 295 22.70 -17.20 24.67
C GLY A 295 23.69 -18.34 24.83
N ILE A 296 24.92 -18.06 25.29
CA ILE A 296 25.90 -19.09 25.64
C ILE A 296 25.39 -19.95 26.80
N ALA A 297 24.83 -19.34 27.84
CA ALA A 297 24.24 -20.08 28.96
C ALA A 297 23.11 -21.02 28.51
N GLU A 298 22.24 -20.58 27.59
CA GLU A 298 21.17 -21.43 27.04
C GLU A 298 21.68 -22.54 26.10
N LEU A 299 22.83 -22.35 25.45
CA LEU A 299 23.42 -23.34 24.55
C LEU A 299 24.32 -24.34 25.27
N THR A 300 24.74 -24.03 26.50
CA THR A 300 25.62 -24.87 27.30
C THR A 300 24.84 -26.05 27.86
N ARG A 301 25.30 -27.25 27.54
CA ARG A 301 24.73 -28.50 28.05
C ARG A 301 25.24 -28.80 29.46
N PRO A 302 24.58 -29.71 30.20
CA PRO A 302 25.04 -30.11 31.54
C PRO A 302 26.46 -30.68 31.59
N ASP A 303 26.96 -31.20 30.46
CA ASP A 303 28.31 -31.73 30.31
C ASP A 303 29.38 -30.65 30.07
N GLY A 304 29.01 -29.37 30.04
CA GLY A 304 29.93 -28.25 29.82
C GLY A 304 30.19 -27.93 28.34
N THR A 305 29.56 -28.66 27.42
CA THR A 305 29.77 -28.48 25.98
C THR A 305 28.71 -27.56 25.35
N ILE A 306 29.09 -26.90 24.27
CA ILE A 306 28.23 -25.99 23.50
C ILE A 306 28.23 -26.45 22.04
N THR A 307 27.06 -26.84 21.52
CA THR A 307 26.90 -27.09 20.09
C THR A 307 26.41 -25.83 19.38
N CYS A 308 27.21 -25.30 18.46
CA CYS A 308 26.87 -24.12 17.66
C CYS A 308 25.66 -24.42 16.75
N PRO A 309 24.51 -23.74 16.90
CA PRO A 309 23.32 -24.01 16.09
C PRO A 309 23.51 -23.68 14.61
N ARG A 310 24.46 -22.79 14.27
CA ARG A 310 24.74 -22.37 12.89
C ARG A 310 25.71 -23.28 12.14
N SER A 311 26.61 -23.96 12.85
CA SER A 311 27.66 -24.79 12.22
C SER A 311 27.64 -26.26 12.62
N GLY A 312 26.84 -26.65 13.61
CA GLY A 312 26.80 -28.02 14.15
C GLY A 312 28.05 -28.47 14.91
N LYS A 313 29.07 -27.61 15.05
CA LYS A 313 30.32 -27.94 15.75
C LYS A 313 30.15 -27.77 17.26
N THR A 314 30.76 -28.66 18.04
CA THR A 314 30.73 -28.63 19.50
C THR A 314 32.06 -28.15 20.05
N PHE A 315 32.02 -27.31 21.09
CA PHE A 315 33.17 -26.73 21.77
C PHE A 315 32.97 -26.81 23.29
N GLU A 316 34.05 -26.68 24.05
CA GLU A 316 33.97 -26.56 25.50
C GLU A 316 33.54 -25.14 25.89
N ALA A 317 32.73 -24.99 26.94
CA ALA A 317 32.28 -23.66 27.40
C ALA A 317 33.45 -22.78 27.88
N SER A 318 34.58 -23.37 28.27
CA SER A 318 35.81 -22.67 28.66
C SER A 318 36.53 -22.00 27.48
N GLU A 319 36.27 -22.43 26.24
CA GLU A 319 36.89 -21.88 25.04
C GLU A 319 36.18 -20.60 24.54
N VAL A 320 35.07 -20.23 25.17
CA VAL A 320 34.29 -19.05 24.77
C VAL A 320 34.96 -17.77 25.26
N GLN A 321 35.17 -16.82 24.34
CA GLN A 321 35.85 -15.57 24.65
C GLN A 321 34.90 -14.37 24.53
N ARG A 322 35.00 -13.41 25.45
CA ARG A 322 34.28 -12.15 25.33
C ARG A 322 34.82 -11.33 24.18
N VAL A 323 33.93 -10.79 23.36
CA VAL A 323 34.26 -9.86 22.28
C VAL A 323 34.06 -8.44 22.78
N TYR A 324 34.99 -7.56 22.43
CA TYR A 324 34.86 -6.12 22.65
C TYR A 324 34.71 -5.44 21.30
N ILE A 325 33.74 -4.54 21.21
CA ILE A 325 33.42 -3.80 20.00
C ILE A 325 33.75 -2.35 20.35
N VAL A 326 34.73 -1.81 19.63
CA VAL A 326 35.30 -0.47 19.84
C VAL A 326 34.77 0.46 18.78
#